data_AF-A0A8J8SA33-F1
#
_entry.id   AF-A0A8J8SA33-F1
#
_cell.length_a   1.000
_cell.length_b   1.000
_cell.length_c   1.000
_cell.angle_alpha   90.00
_cell.angle_beta   90.00
_cell.angle_gamma   90.00
#
_symmetry.space_group_name_H-M   'P 1'
#
loop_
_entity.id
_entity.type
_entity.pdbx_description
1 polymer ?
#
loop_
_entity_poly.entity_id
_entity_poly.type
_entity_poly.pdbx_seq_one_letter_code
_entity_poly.pdbx_strand_id
1 'polypeptide(L)' 'MANKKMGRPTDNPKRHRIAVRLDDESKDILDKYCEQENVNQMEAARRGIKKLKDELK' A
#
# COMPACT_ATOMS: atom_id res chain seq x y z
N MET A 1 -18.84 31.74 14.53
CA MET A 1 -17.57 31.29 13.90
C MET A 1 -17.53 29.77 13.98
N ALA A 2 -17.82 29.05 12.90
CA ALA A 2 -17.98 27.59 12.93
C ALA A 2 -16.61 26.90 13.10
N ASN A 3 -16.46 26.14 14.19
CA ASN A 3 -15.24 25.42 14.52
C ASN A 3 -14.99 24.33 13.45
N LYS A 4 -13.90 24.48 12.68
CA LYS A 4 -13.47 23.53 11.65
C LYS A 4 -13.13 22.22 12.34
N LYS A 5 -13.90 21.15 12.11
CA LYS A 5 -13.63 19.82 12.69
C LYS A 5 -12.22 19.38 12.26
N MET A 6 -11.24 19.56 13.13
CA MET A 6 -9.87 19.13 12.91
C MET A 6 -9.91 17.60 12.85
N GLY A 7 -9.74 17.03 11.66
CA GLY A 7 -9.54 15.58 11.52
C GLY A 7 -8.34 15.13 12.34
N ARG A 8 -8.25 13.82 12.64
CA ARG A 8 -7.13 13.25 13.42
C ARG A 8 -5.79 13.69 12.80
N PRO A 9 -4.98 14.53 13.49
CA PRO A 9 -3.69 14.93 12.95
C PRO A 9 -2.82 13.67 12.89
N THR A 10 -2.61 13.18 11.68
CA THR A 10 -1.73 12.03 11.41
C THR A 10 -0.62 12.57 10.55
N ASP A 11 0.62 12.40 10.98
CA ASP A 11 1.82 12.93 10.32
C ASP A 11 2.02 12.31 8.92
N ASN A 12 1.58 11.06 8.74
CA ASN A 12 1.58 10.37 7.45
C ASN A 12 0.16 9.94 7.03
N PRO A 13 -0.68 10.89 6.58
CA PRO A 13 -2.01 10.56 6.10
C PRO A 13 -1.88 9.75 4.80
N LYS A 14 -2.53 8.58 4.75
CA LYS A 14 -2.63 7.74 3.55
C LYS A 14 -3.56 8.42 2.52
N ARG A 15 -3.12 9.53 1.93
CA ARG A 15 -3.93 10.39 1.04
C ARG A 15 -4.18 9.78 -0.34
N HIS A 16 -3.25 8.95 -0.80
CA HIS A 16 -3.31 8.37 -2.14
C HIS A 16 -3.81 6.93 -2.06
N ARG A 17 -4.88 6.65 -2.81
CA ARG A 17 -5.40 5.30 -3.04
C ARG A 17 -5.12 4.92 -4.49
N ILE A 18 -4.60 3.72 -4.70
CA ILE A 18 -4.43 3.15 -6.03
C ILE A 18 -5.40 1.97 -6.14
N ALA A 19 -6.14 1.91 -7.24
CA ALA A 19 -6.93 0.74 -7.62
C ALA A 19 -6.23 0.10 -8.83
N VAL A 20 -5.55 -1.02 -8.60
CA VAL A 20 -4.86 -1.78 -9.66
C VAL A 20 -5.68 -3.04 -9.93
N ARG A 21 -5.87 -3.36 -11.22
CA ARG A 21 -6.33 -4.69 -11.64
C ARG A 21 -5.11 -5.57 -11.84
N LEU A 22 -5.09 -6.71 -11.16
CA LEU A 22 -4.04 -7.71 -11.27
C LEU A 22 -4.55 -8.85 -12.15
N ASP A 23 -3.68 -9.36 -13.00
CA ASP A 23 -3.82 -10.68 -13.60
C ASP A 23 -3.64 -11.79 -12.55
N ASP A 24 -4.01 -13.02 -12.91
CA ASP A 24 -3.97 -14.16 -11.98
C ASP A 24 -2.54 -14.47 -11.50
N GLU A 25 -1.53 -14.30 -12.35
CA GLU A 25 -0.12 -14.52 -11.99
C GLU A 25 0.35 -13.50 -10.94
N SER A 26 0.12 -12.22 -11.19
CA SER A 26 0.46 -11.14 -10.25
C SER A 26 -0.25 -11.30 -8.91
N LYS A 27 -1.49 -11.79 -8.91
CA LYS A 27 -2.25 -12.08 -7.69
C LYS A 27 -1.65 -13.27 -6.94
N ASP A 28 -1.33 -14.36 -7.61
CA ASP A 28 -0.72 -15.54 -7.00
C ASP A 28 0.64 -15.22 -6.35
N ILE A 29 1.47 -14.42 -7.02
CA ILE A 29 2.74 -13.93 -6.45
C ILE A 29 2.49 -13.10 -5.19
N LEU A 30 1.49 -12.21 -5.21
CA LEU A 30 1.16 -11.37 -4.07
C LEU A 30 0.65 -12.20 -2.89
N ASP A 31 -0.24 -13.16 -3.12
CA ASP A 31 -0.78 -14.06 -2.10
C ASP A 31 0.33 -14.92 -1.49
N LYS A 32 1.19 -15.55 -2.30
CA LYS A 32 2.35 -16.32 -1.80
C LYS A 32 3.30 -15.47 -0.96
N TYR A 33 3.57 -14.23 -1.38
CA TYR A 33 4.41 -13.32 -0.61
C TYR A 33 3.74 -12.90 0.71
N CYS A 34 2.43 -12.68 0.69
CA CYS A 34 1.63 -12.40 1.88
C CYS A 34 1.67 -13.57 2.87
N GLU A 35 1.53 -14.81 2.41
CA GLU A 35 1.61 -16.02 3.24
C GLU A 35 3.01 -16.22 3.82
N GLN A 36 4.05 -16.10 2.99
CA GLN A 36 5.45 -16.26 3.40
C GLN A 36 5.83 -15.28 4.51
N GLU A 37 5.50 -14.00 4.35
CA GLU A 37 5.89 -12.93 5.27
C GLU A 37 4.86 -12.67 6.37
N ASN A 38 3.73 -13.38 6.35
CA ASN A 38 2.58 -13.18 7.22
C ASN A 38 2.09 -11.72 7.25
N VAL A 39 1.97 -11.10 6.07
CA VAL A 39 1.56 -9.70 5.91
C VAL A 39 0.30 -9.57 5.07
N ASN A 40 -0.44 -8.50 5.28
CA ASN A 40 -1.60 -8.18 4.47
C ASN A 40 -1.20 -7.67 3.07
N GLN A 41 -2.06 -7.86 2.07
CA GLN A 41 -1.87 -7.43 0.67
C GLN A 41 -1.49 -5.95 0.56
N MET A 42 -2.08 -5.08 1.40
CA MET A 42 -1.73 -3.66 1.39
C MET A 42 -0.29 -3.39 1.84
N GLU A 43 0.24 -4.18 2.77
CA GLU A 43 1.61 -4.03 3.25
C GLU A 43 2.60 -4.67 2.28
N ALA A 44 2.26 -5.82 1.71
CA ALA A 44 3.01 -6.42 0.61
C ALA A 44 3.14 -5.45 -0.58
N ALA A 45 2.04 -4.82 -1.01
CA ALA A 45 2.05 -3.83 -2.08
C ALA A 45 2.94 -2.61 -1.75
N ARG A 46 2.92 -2.13 -0.50
CA ARG A 46 3.82 -1.04 -0.05
C ARG A 46 5.29 -1.45 -0.10
N ARG A 47 5.60 -2.67 0.35
CA ARG A 47 6.97 -3.22 0.27
C ARG A 47 7.41 -3.36 -1.18
N GLY A 48 6.54 -3.86 -2.06
CA GLY A 48 6.78 -3.92 -3.50
C GLY A 48 7.11 -2.55 -4.09
N ILE A 49 6.29 -1.52 -3.81
CA ILE A 49 6.54 -0.15 -4.26
C ILE A 49 7.86 0.40 -3.71
N LYS A 50 8.22 0.09 -2.46
CA LYS A 50 9.51 0.49 -1.89
C LYS A 50 10.68 -0.18 -2.60
N LYS A 51 10.56 -1.45 -3.01
CA LYS A 51 11.59 -2.13 -3.82
C LYS A 51 11.78 -1.47 -5.19
N LEU A 52 10.68 -1.02 -5.81
CA LEU A 52 10.77 -0.25 -7.06
C LEU A 52 11.57 1.05 -6.92
N LYS A 53 11.68 1.61 -5.71
CA LYS A 53 12.50 2.80 -5.45
C LYS A 53 14.00 2.52 -5.67
N ASP A 54 14.48 1.33 -5.31
CA ASP A 54 15.87 0.93 -5.55
C ASP A 54 16.15 0.71 -7.04
N GLU A 55 15.13 0.37 -7.83
CA GLU A 55 15.22 0.20 -9.28
C GLU A 55 14.96 1.51 -10.06
N LEU A 56 14.49 2.56 -9.38
CA LEU A 56 14.19 3.85 -9.98
C LEU A 56 15.50 4.62 -10.27
N LYS A 57 15.80 4.85 -11.57
CA LYS A 57 16.94 5.65 -12.05
C LYS A 57 16.61 7.13 -12.18
#